data_AF-C7EMJ1-F1
#
_entry.id   AF-C7EMJ1-F1
#
_cell.length_a   1.000
_cell.length_b   1.000
_cell.length_c   1.000
_cell.angle_alpha   90.00
_cell.angle_beta   90.00
_cell.angle_gamma   90.00
#
_symmetry.space_group_name_H-M   'P 1'
#
loop_
_entity.id
_entity.type
_entity.pdbx_description
1 polymer ?
#
loop_
_entity_poly.entity_id
_entity_poly.type
_entity_poly.pdbx_seq_one_letter_code
_entity_poly.pdbx_strand_id
1 'polypeptide(L)'
;SHINYAFADICWDGRHGNPDPAGPNPQTWACQDENGNMDAPNGTIVMGDPWIDAQKTNPGDNWDDPLKGNFKQLIKLKEQNPHLKTLISIGGWTWSNRFSDVAADPVTREQFANSAVDFIRNYGFDGVDIDWEYPVSGGLPGNSTRPEDKQNYVLLLQEVREKLDAAEAEDGTEYLLTIASGASNEYVENNELGQIADIVDWINIMTYDFNGA
;
A
#
# COMPACT_ATOMS: atom_id res chain seq x y z
N SER A 1 -2.37 13.34 13.92
CA SER A 1 -1.01 12.79 14.09
C SER A 1 -0.57 12.14 12.78
N HIS A 2 -1.42 11.32 12.17
CA HIS A 2 -1.12 10.62 10.91
C HIS A 2 -2.14 10.97 9.82
N ILE A 3 -1.72 10.89 8.56
CA ILE A 3 -2.57 10.84 7.37
C ILE A 3 -2.17 9.61 6.57
N ASN A 4 -3.13 8.75 6.26
CA ASN A 4 -2.95 7.68 5.28
C ASN A 4 -3.39 8.18 3.91
N TYR A 5 -2.53 8.09 2.91
CA TYR A 5 -2.86 8.41 1.52
C TYR A 5 -3.40 7.17 0.82
N ALA A 6 -4.64 7.26 0.34
CA ALA A 6 -5.36 6.17 -0.32
C ALA A 6 -5.46 6.45 -1.83
N PHE A 7 -4.93 5.62 -2.73
CA PHE A 7 -4.12 4.41 -2.49
C PHE A 7 -2.98 4.31 -3.52
N ALA A 8 -1.90 3.62 -3.16
CA ALA A 8 -1.01 2.98 -4.11
C ALA A 8 -1.55 1.58 -4.50
N ASP A 9 -1.03 1.02 -5.59
CA ASP A 9 -1.48 -0.24 -6.18
C ASP A 9 -0.30 -1.18 -6.46
N ILE A 10 -0.57 -2.40 -6.91
CA ILE A 10 0.41 -3.46 -7.13
C ILE A 10 0.54 -3.75 -8.62
N CYS A 11 1.76 -3.62 -9.15
CA CYS A 11 2.06 -3.95 -10.53
C CYS A 11 2.07 -5.47 -10.75
N TRP A 12 1.45 -5.89 -11.85
CA TRP A 12 1.46 -7.27 -12.34
C TRP A 12 1.41 -7.29 -13.87
N ASP A 13 2.41 -7.93 -14.48
CA ASP A 13 2.63 -8.01 -15.92
C ASP A 13 2.60 -6.63 -16.61
N GLY A 14 3.24 -5.64 -15.97
CA GLY A 14 3.33 -4.25 -16.44
C GLY A 14 2.03 -3.45 -16.33
N ARG A 15 1.01 -3.96 -15.62
CA ARG A 15 -0.26 -3.28 -15.40
C ARG A 15 -0.66 -3.30 -13.93
N HIS A 16 -1.50 -2.36 -13.52
CA HIS A 16 -2.14 -2.35 -12.21
C HIS A 16 -3.63 -2.02 -12.36
N GLY A 17 -4.37 -2.08 -11.26
CA GLY A 17 -5.83 -1.94 -11.19
C GLY A 17 -6.54 -3.29 -11.06
N ASN A 18 -7.86 -3.23 -11.08
CA ASN A 18 -8.72 -4.39 -10.94
C ASN A 18 -9.82 -4.37 -12.01
N PRO A 19 -9.86 -5.35 -12.94
CA PRO A 19 -10.88 -5.42 -13.97
C PRO A 19 -12.22 -6.02 -13.48
N ASP A 20 -12.35 -6.40 -12.20
CA ASP A 20 -13.56 -7.04 -11.68
C ASP A 20 -14.79 -6.13 -11.86
N PRO A 21 -15.80 -6.53 -12.65
CA PRO A 21 -17.00 -5.74 -12.88
C PRO A 21 -17.90 -5.58 -11.65
N ALA A 22 -17.68 -6.34 -10.58
CA ALA A 22 -18.33 -6.13 -9.28
C ALA A 22 -17.73 -4.94 -8.52
N GLY A 23 -16.52 -4.50 -8.87
CA GLY A 23 -15.86 -3.34 -8.31
C GLY A 23 -16.41 -2.02 -8.87
N PRO A 24 -16.27 -0.91 -8.12
CA PRO A 24 -16.75 0.40 -8.56
C PRO A 24 -15.90 1.02 -9.69
N ASN A 25 -14.69 0.50 -9.92
CA ASN A 25 -13.76 0.99 -10.94
C ASN A 25 -13.08 -0.17 -11.69
N PRO A 26 -13.81 -0.85 -12.59
CA PRO A 26 -13.34 -2.06 -13.30
C PRO A 26 -12.38 -1.70 -14.43
N GLN A 27 -11.23 -1.13 -14.09
CA GLN A 27 -10.24 -0.59 -15.03
C GLN A 27 -8.83 -1.02 -14.64
N THR A 28 -7.93 -1.01 -15.62
CA THR A 28 -6.50 -1.24 -15.42
C THR A 28 -5.70 -0.23 -16.23
N TRP A 29 -4.52 0.11 -15.73
CA TRP A 29 -3.58 1.02 -16.37
C TRP A 29 -2.20 0.39 -16.48
N ALA A 30 -1.32 1.00 -17.28
CA ALA A 30 0.09 0.58 -17.28
C ALA A 30 0.73 1.03 -15.97
N CYS A 31 1.69 0.26 -15.46
CA CYS A 31 2.48 0.68 -14.30
C CYS A 31 3.31 1.91 -14.65
N GLN A 32 3.28 2.91 -13.78
CA GLN A 32 3.87 4.22 -14.02
C GLN A 32 4.53 4.78 -12.75
N ASP A 33 5.60 5.55 -12.97
CA ASP A 33 6.21 6.46 -12.00
C ASP A 33 5.90 7.92 -12.34
N GLU A 34 6.54 8.88 -11.67
CA GLU A 34 6.30 10.31 -11.90
C GLU A 34 6.73 10.77 -13.30
N ASN A 35 7.57 9.98 -13.99
CA ASN A 35 8.13 10.23 -15.30
C ASN A 35 7.39 9.50 -16.44
N GLY A 36 6.47 8.58 -16.12
CA GLY A 36 5.61 7.88 -17.07
C GLY A 36 5.69 6.36 -16.93
N ASN A 37 5.58 5.63 -18.04
CA ASN A 37 5.58 4.16 -18.01
C ASN A 37 6.89 3.61 -17.46
N MET A 38 6.79 2.67 -16.53
CA MET A 38 7.92 1.97 -15.93
C MET A 38 7.88 0.46 -16.24
N ASP A 39 9.05 -0.16 -16.32
CA ASP A 39 9.19 -1.62 -16.37
C ASP A 39 9.41 -2.12 -14.94
N ALA A 40 8.32 -2.53 -14.29
CA ALA A 40 8.29 -2.94 -12.89
C ALA A 40 8.05 -4.46 -12.79
N PRO A 41 8.86 -5.19 -11.99
CA PRO A 41 8.59 -6.59 -11.66
C PRO A 41 7.20 -6.79 -11.02
N ASN A 42 6.70 -8.02 -11.11
CA ASN A 42 5.45 -8.39 -10.43
C ASN A 42 5.61 -8.23 -8.91
N GLY A 43 4.64 -7.57 -8.29
CA GLY A 43 4.64 -7.27 -6.85
C GLY A 43 5.21 -5.89 -6.48
N THR A 44 5.76 -5.14 -7.43
CA THR A 44 6.19 -3.76 -7.19
C THR A 44 4.99 -2.85 -6.87
N ILE A 45 5.11 -2.06 -5.80
CA ILE A 45 4.16 -1.00 -5.45
C ILE A 45 4.30 0.17 -6.43
N VAL A 46 3.18 0.65 -6.97
CA VAL A 46 3.12 1.73 -7.95
C VAL A 46 2.07 2.76 -7.57
N MET A 47 2.17 3.97 -8.13
CA MET A 47 1.15 5.01 -7.93
C MET A 47 -0.21 4.56 -8.50
N GLY A 48 -1.28 4.82 -7.76
CA GLY A 48 -2.64 4.48 -8.17
C GLY A 48 -3.15 5.41 -9.29
N ASP A 49 -2.80 6.69 -9.23
CA ASP A 49 -3.07 7.67 -10.29
C ASP A 49 -1.91 8.68 -10.37
N PRO A 50 -0.86 8.38 -11.17
CA PRO A 50 0.34 9.22 -11.27
C PRO A 50 0.04 10.69 -11.59
N TRP A 51 -1.05 10.98 -12.31
CA TRP A 51 -1.41 12.36 -12.63
C TRP A 51 -1.74 13.15 -11.36
N ILE A 52 -2.65 12.64 -10.53
CA ILE A 52 -3.06 13.34 -9.31
C ILE A 52 -2.03 13.18 -8.19
N ASP A 53 -1.34 12.04 -8.14
CA ASP A 53 -0.37 11.68 -7.11
C ASP A 53 0.88 12.56 -7.22
N ALA A 54 1.46 12.69 -8.42
CA ALA A 54 2.81 13.23 -8.61
C ALA A 54 2.98 14.25 -9.73
N GLN A 55 2.08 14.37 -10.72
CA GLN A 55 2.35 15.19 -11.92
C GLN A 55 1.56 16.52 -11.97
N LYS A 56 0.34 16.55 -11.43
CA LYS A 56 -0.53 17.72 -11.49
C LYS A 56 0.09 18.91 -10.74
N THR A 57 0.30 20.02 -11.44
CA THR A 57 0.77 21.27 -10.83
C THR A 57 -0.29 21.86 -9.90
N ASN A 58 0.13 22.27 -8.70
CA ASN A 58 -0.68 23.03 -7.74
C ASN A 58 -0.11 24.47 -7.56
N PRO A 59 -0.87 25.40 -6.96
CA PRO A 59 -0.36 26.74 -6.67
C PRO A 59 0.95 26.71 -5.88
N GLY A 60 1.96 27.43 -6.37
CA GLY A 60 3.30 27.46 -5.77
C GLY A 60 4.21 26.28 -6.15
N ASP A 61 3.87 25.52 -7.18
CA ASP A 61 4.79 24.61 -7.85
C ASP A 61 5.43 25.30 -9.06
N ASN A 62 6.69 24.98 -9.34
CA ASN A 62 7.42 25.38 -10.52
C ASN A 62 7.29 24.32 -11.63
N TRP A 63 7.57 24.72 -12.87
CA TRP A 63 7.46 23.81 -14.01
C TRP A 63 8.50 22.68 -13.96
N ASP A 64 9.66 22.93 -13.35
CA ASP A 64 10.83 22.06 -13.24
C ASP A 64 10.93 21.31 -11.90
N ASP A 65 9.90 21.39 -11.05
CA ASP A 65 9.89 20.58 -9.83
C ASP A 65 9.84 19.09 -10.19
N PRO A 66 10.69 18.24 -9.57
CA PRO A 66 10.77 16.82 -9.89
C PRO A 66 9.55 16.03 -9.38
N LEU A 67 8.84 16.56 -8.40
CA LEU A 67 7.61 16.00 -7.84
C LEU A 67 6.55 17.11 -7.74
N LYS A 68 5.30 16.80 -8.04
CA LYS A 68 4.13 17.68 -7.91
C LYS A 68 2.97 16.88 -7.30
N GLY A 69 1.74 17.15 -7.72
CA GLY A 69 0.56 16.40 -7.31
C GLY A 69 0.31 16.46 -5.80
N ASN A 70 -0.48 15.50 -5.33
CA ASN A 70 -0.83 15.35 -3.93
C ASN A 70 0.40 15.04 -3.06
N PHE A 71 1.37 14.26 -3.55
CA PHE A 71 2.56 13.90 -2.79
C PHE A 71 3.38 15.13 -2.41
N LYS A 72 3.60 16.06 -3.35
CA LYS A 72 4.25 17.33 -3.00
C LYS A 72 3.44 18.17 -2.01
N GLN A 73 2.11 18.16 -2.10
CA GLN A 73 1.29 18.89 -1.12
C GLN A 73 1.37 18.27 0.28
N LEU A 74 1.49 16.94 0.40
CA LEU A 74 1.71 16.26 1.67
C LEU A 74 3.07 16.64 2.29
N ILE A 75 4.13 16.71 1.48
CA ILE A 75 5.45 17.19 1.94
C ILE A 75 5.34 18.63 2.47
N LYS A 76 4.72 19.54 1.70
CA LYS A 76 4.47 20.93 2.12
C LYS A 76 3.64 21.01 3.41
N LEU A 77 2.68 20.10 3.59
CA LEU A 77 1.86 20.05 4.80
C LEU A 77 2.68 19.63 6.02
N LYS A 78 3.61 18.67 5.86
CA LYS A 78 4.55 18.27 6.93
C LYS A 78 5.54 19.37 7.30
N GLU A 79 6.02 20.16 6.33
CA GLU A 79 6.88 21.33 6.61
C GLU A 79 6.17 22.35 7.51
N GLN A 80 4.86 22.53 7.31
CA GLN A 80 4.03 23.42 8.14
C GLN A 80 3.64 22.80 9.47
N ASN A 81 3.63 21.47 9.56
CA ASN A 81 3.20 20.70 10.73
C ASN A 81 4.24 19.61 11.04
N PRO A 82 5.39 19.93 11.68
CA PRO A 82 6.50 18.99 11.83
C PRO A 82 6.20 17.72 12.64
N HIS A 83 5.07 17.67 13.34
CA HIS A 83 4.59 16.48 14.08
C HIS A 83 3.67 15.58 13.25
N LEU A 84 3.29 16.00 12.04
CA LEU A 84 2.47 15.21 11.14
C LEU A 84 3.33 14.13 10.48
N LYS A 85 2.77 12.92 10.44
CA LYS A 85 3.32 11.77 9.73
C LYS A 85 2.38 11.36 8.61
N THR A 86 2.92 10.91 7.50
CA THR A 86 2.13 10.49 6.32
C THR A 86 2.49 9.05 5.95
N LEU A 87 1.51 8.17 5.82
CA LEU A 87 1.69 6.79 5.36
C LEU A 87 1.07 6.62 3.98
N ILE A 88 1.67 5.78 3.13
CA ILE A 88 1.03 5.33 1.89
C ILE A 88 0.21 4.07 2.17
N SER A 89 -1.10 4.11 1.92
CA SER A 89 -1.95 2.92 1.97
C SER A 89 -1.92 2.21 0.62
N ILE A 90 -1.72 0.90 0.66
CA ILE A 90 -1.65 0.05 -0.54
C ILE A 90 -2.89 -0.84 -0.56
N GLY A 91 -3.59 -0.88 -1.70
CA GLY A 91 -4.74 -1.76 -1.92
C GLY A 91 -6.09 -1.13 -1.61
N GLY A 92 -6.71 -1.55 -0.50
CA GLY A 92 -8.12 -1.28 -0.17
C GLY A 92 -9.09 -2.15 -0.97
N TRP A 93 -10.38 -1.87 -0.84
CA TRP A 93 -11.46 -2.69 -1.41
C TRP A 93 -11.27 -3.06 -2.89
N THR A 94 -10.88 -2.08 -3.73
CA THR A 94 -10.80 -2.31 -5.18
C THR A 94 -9.47 -2.93 -5.60
N TRP A 95 -8.36 -2.64 -4.94
CA TRP A 95 -7.01 -3.02 -5.40
C TRP A 95 -6.34 -4.08 -4.53
N SER A 96 -7.14 -4.84 -3.77
CA SER A 96 -6.65 -5.99 -3.00
C SER A 96 -6.44 -7.27 -3.83
N ASN A 97 -6.75 -7.24 -5.13
CA ASN A 97 -6.79 -8.42 -6.00
C ASN A 97 -5.44 -9.11 -6.21
N ARG A 98 -4.31 -8.47 -5.88
CA ARG A 98 -2.96 -9.01 -6.05
C ARG A 98 -2.24 -9.40 -4.77
N PHE A 99 -2.76 -9.08 -3.59
CA PHE A 99 -2.05 -9.40 -2.35
C PHE A 99 -1.80 -10.89 -2.16
N SER A 100 -2.78 -11.76 -2.44
CA SER A 100 -2.57 -13.21 -2.31
C SER A 100 -1.46 -13.72 -3.24
N ASP A 101 -1.34 -13.16 -4.44
CA ASP A 101 -0.28 -13.53 -5.38
C ASP A 101 1.08 -13.04 -4.90
N VAL A 102 1.16 -11.79 -4.42
CA VAL A 102 2.38 -11.21 -3.82
C VAL A 102 2.83 -12.01 -2.61
N ALA A 103 1.91 -12.31 -1.70
CA ALA A 103 2.21 -12.96 -0.43
C ALA A 103 2.62 -14.44 -0.60
N ALA A 104 2.15 -15.12 -1.65
CA ALA A 104 2.37 -16.55 -1.85
C ALA A 104 3.80 -16.92 -2.29
N ASP A 105 4.53 -16.02 -2.96
CA ASP A 105 5.86 -16.30 -3.48
C ASP A 105 6.92 -15.44 -2.77
N PRO A 106 7.99 -16.02 -2.18
CA PRO A 106 9.07 -15.25 -1.56
C PRO A 106 9.70 -14.21 -2.50
N VAL A 107 9.76 -14.48 -3.81
CA VAL A 107 10.32 -13.53 -4.77
C VAL A 107 9.44 -12.27 -4.85
N THR A 108 8.12 -12.43 -4.92
CA THR A 108 7.21 -11.28 -5.02
C THR A 108 7.03 -10.58 -3.67
N ARG A 109 7.13 -11.29 -2.55
CA ARG A 109 7.17 -10.64 -1.22
C ARG A 109 8.41 -9.77 -1.06
N GLU A 110 9.58 -10.27 -1.46
CA GLU A 110 10.82 -9.49 -1.42
C GLU A 110 10.71 -8.25 -2.32
N GLN A 111 10.16 -8.40 -3.52
CA GLN A 111 9.95 -7.28 -4.44
C GLN A 111 8.99 -6.24 -3.86
N PHE A 112 7.87 -6.68 -3.28
CA PHE A 112 6.93 -5.79 -2.63
C PHE A 112 7.59 -5.02 -1.49
N ALA A 113 8.30 -5.71 -0.58
CA ALA A 113 8.97 -5.12 0.57
C ALA A 113 10.06 -4.11 0.17
N ASN A 114 10.91 -4.44 -0.81
CA ASN A 114 11.90 -3.49 -1.34
C ASN A 114 11.21 -2.27 -1.97
N SER A 115 10.18 -2.49 -2.79
CA SER A 115 9.46 -1.39 -3.43
C SER A 115 8.72 -0.49 -2.43
N ALA A 116 8.35 -1.02 -1.26
CA ALA A 116 7.74 -0.24 -0.18
C ALA A 116 8.73 0.79 0.37
N VAL A 117 9.98 0.37 0.61
CA VAL A 117 11.09 1.25 1.00
C VAL A 117 11.37 2.29 -0.08
N ASP A 118 11.47 1.87 -1.35
CA ASP A 118 11.71 2.78 -2.47
C ASP A 118 10.60 3.83 -2.58
N PHE A 119 9.34 3.42 -2.44
CA PHE A 119 8.19 4.31 -2.53
C PHE A 119 8.21 5.38 -1.43
N ILE A 120 8.43 4.99 -0.17
CA ILE A 120 8.43 5.97 0.93
C ILE A 120 9.62 6.92 0.85
N ARG A 121 10.80 6.43 0.42
CA ARG A 121 11.99 7.26 0.22
C ARG A 121 11.80 8.26 -0.92
N ASN A 122 11.30 7.81 -2.07
CA ASN A 122 11.15 8.65 -3.26
C ASN A 122 10.08 9.73 -3.08
N TYR A 123 8.99 9.42 -2.38
CA TYR A 123 7.83 10.31 -2.26
C TYR A 123 7.66 10.93 -0.88
N GLY A 124 8.61 10.71 0.03
CA GLY A 124 8.69 11.37 1.32
C GLY A 124 7.62 10.94 2.32
N PHE A 125 7.19 9.68 2.28
CA PHE A 125 6.31 9.10 3.29
C PHE A 125 7.09 8.64 4.54
N ASP A 126 6.42 8.58 5.67
CA ASP A 126 6.96 8.13 6.95
C ASP A 126 6.66 6.65 7.22
N GLY A 127 5.99 5.96 6.31
CA GLY A 127 5.62 4.56 6.49
C GLY A 127 4.60 4.05 5.47
N VAL A 128 4.21 2.80 5.66
CA VAL A 128 3.36 2.02 4.77
C VAL A 128 2.18 1.44 5.56
N ASP A 129 1.00 1.45 4.95
CA ASP A 129 -0.21 0.82 5.45
C ASP A 129 -0.69 -0.23 4.45
N ILE A 130 -0.83 -1.48 4.88
CA ILE A 130 -1.31 -2.56 4.03
C ILE A 130 -2.80 -2.80 4.31
N ASP A 131 -3.63 -2.45 3.34
CA ASP A 131 -5.07 -2.61 3.39
C ASP A 131 -5.49 -3.77 2.46
N TRP A 132 -5.23 -5.00 2.90
CA TRP A 132 -5.64 -6.21 2.18
C TRP A 132 -7.05 -6.63 2.58
N GLU A 133 -7.97 -6.47 1.63
CA GLU A 133 -9.39 -6.80 1.74
C GLU A 133 -9.80 -8.00 0.86
N TYR A 134 -9.74 -9.25 1.32
CA TYR A 134 -9.19 -9.74 2.59
C TYR A 134 -8.40 -11.04 2.39
N PRO A 135 -7.49 -11.40 3.32
CA PRO A 135 -6.85 -12.72 3.34
C PRO A 135 -7.87 -13.86 3.38
N VAL A 136 -7.63 -14.91 2.60
CA VAL A 136 -8.40 -16.18 2.54
C VAL A 136 -9.80 -16.06 1.92
N SER A 137 -10.67 -15.20 2.45
CA SER A 137 -12.06 -15.07 2.00
C SER A 137 -12.64 -13.67 2.23
N GLY A 138 -13.72 -13.35 1.50
CA GLY A 138 -14.32 -12.02 1.45
C GLY A 138 -13.76 -11.18 0.29
N GLY A 139 -13.93 -9.86 0.37
CA GLY A 139 -13.47 -8.93 -0.67
C GLY A 139 -14.25 -9.05 -1.99
N LEU A 140 -13.66 -8.53 -3.06
CA LEU A 140 -14.21 -8.65 -4.41
C LEU A 140 -14.04 -10.08 -4.96
N PRO A 141 -15.04 -10.63 -5.69
CA PRO A 141 -14.97 -11.99 -6.24
C PRO A 141 -13.77 -12.27 -7.15
N GLY A 142 -13.25 -11.25 -7.83
CA GLY A 142 -12.09 -11.32 -8.71
C GLY A 142 -10.74 -11.28 -8.00
N ASN A 143 -10.71 -11.15 -6.68
CA ASN A 143 -9.45 -11.15 -5.93
C ASN A 143 -8.80 -12.54 -5.98
N SER A 144 -7.47 -12.58 -6.16
CA SER A 144 -6.70 -13.78 -5.88
C SER A 144 -6.83 -14.12 -4.39
N THR A 145 -7.12 -15.39 -4.07
CA THR A 145 -7.31 -15.88 -2.70
C THR A 145 -6.75 -17.28 -2.54
N ARG A 146 -6.19 -17.56 -1.36
CA ARG A 146 -5.62 -18.87 -0.99
C ARG A 146 -5.87 -19.14 0.50
N PRO A 147 -6.11 -20.40 0.92
CA PRO A 147 -6.15 -20.74 2.34
C PRO A 147 -4.87 -20.36 3.09
N GLU A 148 -3.72 -20.42 2.41
CA GLU A 148 -2.40 -20.07 2.93
C GLU A 148 -2.21 -18.56 3.15
N ASP A 149 -3.13 -17.71 2.67
CA ASP A 149 -3.07 -16.25 2.88
C ASP A 149 -2.94 -15.91 4.37
N LYS A 150 -3.54 -16.71 5.26
CA LYS A 150 -3.43 -16.57 6.71
C LYS A 150 -1.98 -16.53 7.20
N GLN A 151 -1.12 -17.42 6.69
CA GLN A 151 0.29 -17.48 7.06
C GLN A 151 1.13 -16.55 6.17
N ASN A 152 0.80 -16.49 4.88
CA ASN A 152 1.54 -15.68 3.91
C ASN A 152 1.47 -14.19 4.22
N TYR A 153 0.36 -13.71 4.82
CA TYR A 153 0.27 -12.31 5.22
C TYR A 153 1.25 -11.97 6.35
N VAL A 154 1.45 -12.88 7.31
CA VAL A 154 2.49 -12.71 8.34
C VAL A 154 3.88 -12.64 7.71
N LEU A 155 4.19 -13.55 6.78
CA LEU A 155 5.48 -13.57 6.09
C LEU A 155 5.71 -12.29 5.28
N LEU A 156 4.68 -11.78 4.60
CA LEU A 156 4.74 -10.50 3.89
C LEU A 156 5.04 -9.34 4.84
N LEU A 157 4.33 -9.26 5.97
CA LEU A 157 4.54 -8.20 6.95
C LEU A 157 5.94 -8.27 7.60
N GLN A 158 6.42 -9.48 7.90
CA GLN A 158 7.79 -9.68 8.40
C GLN A 158 8.83 -9.17 7.41
N GLU A 159 8.66 -9.49 6.13
CA GLU A 159 9.58 -9.08 5.08
C GLU A 159 9.55 -7.57 4.85
N VAL A 160 8.37 -6.94 4.88
CA VAL A 160 8.26 -5.47 4.85
C VAL A 160 8.94 -4.84 6.06
N ARG A 161 8.68 -5.33 7.28
CA ARG A 161 9.32 -4.82 8.50
C ARG A 161 10.84 -4.95 8.45
N GLU A 162 11.37 -6.07 7.97
CA GLU A 162 12.81 -6.28 7.82
C GLU A 162 13.44 -5.24 6.89
N LYS A 163 12.82 -4.97 5.72
CA LYS A 163 13.33 -3.97 4.79
C LYS A 163 13.21 -2.54 5.34
N LEU A 164 12.12 -2.24 6.05
CA LEU A 164 11.96 -0.95 6.74
C LEU A 164 13.03 -0.78 7.83
N ASP A 165 13.29 -1.78 8.68
CA ASP A 165 14.32 -1.73 9.74
C ASP A 165 15.72 -1.46 9.17
N ALA A 166 16.06 -2.12 8.06
CA ALA A 166 17.31 -1.87 7.37
C ALA A 166 17.40 -0.43 6.86
N ALA A 167 16.31 0.07 6.26
CA ALA A 167 16.24 1.45 5.76
C ALA A 167 16.31 2.48 6.89
N GLU A 168 15.65 2.24 8.03
CA GLU A 168 15.73 3.10 9.22
C GLU A 168 17.16 3.23 9.74
N ALA A 169 17.89 2.11 9.79
CA ALA A 169 19.28 2.09 10.23
C ALA A 169 20.21 2.87 9.27
N GLU A 170 19.92 2.86 7.97
CA GLU A 170 20.65 3.62 6.95
C GLU A 170 20.33 5.12 7.01
N ASP A 171 19.05 5.46 7.15
CA ASP A 171 18.56 6.82 6.99
C ASP A 171 18.54 7.61 8.32
N GLY A 172 18.64 6.92 9.45
CA GLY A 172 18.59 7.52 10.78
C GLY A 172 17.21 8.10 11.12
N THR A 173 16.15 7.53 10.57
CA THR A 173 14.75 7.87 10.85
C THR A 173 13.95 6.61 11.15
N GLU A 174 12.82 6.75 11.82
CA GLU A 174 11.84 5.68 12.04
C GLU A 174 10.84 5.64 10.87
N TYR A 175 10.46 4.43 10.47
CA TYR A 175 9.49 4.12 9.42
C TYR A 175 8.39 3.22 9.95
N LEU A 176 7.15 3.63 9.69
CA LEU A 176 5.98 2.96 10.24
C LEU A 176 5.48 1.85 9.30
N LEU A 177 5.03 0.76 9.88
CA LEU A 177 4.29 -0.31 9.22
C LEU A 177 2.95 -0.52 9.94
N THR A 178 1.87 -0.39 9.20
CA THR A 178 0.51 -0.56 9.73
C THR A 178 -0.33 -1.43 8.81
N ILE A 179 -1.46 -1.91 9.31
CA ILE A 179 -2.47 -2.58 8.49
C ILE A 179 -3.85 -2.03 8.77
N ALA A 180 -4.74 -2.14 7.79
CA ALA A 180 -6.18 -2.08 8.00
C ALA A 180 -6.75 -3.51 8.13
N SER A 181 -7.60 -3.74 9.13
CA SER A 181 -8.17 -5.06 9.42
C SER A 181 -9.69 -5.06 9.35
N GLY A 182 -10.24 -6.18 8.88
CA GLY A 182 -11.68 -6.42 8.97
C GLY A 182 -12.13 -6.60 10.43
N ALA A 183 -13.34 -6.14 10.74
CA ALA A 183 -13.91 -6.23 12.09
C ALA A 183 -14.73 -7.51 12.35
N SER A 184 -14.74 -8.47 11.42
CA SER A 184 -15.55 -9.70 11.49
C SER A 184 -14.81 -10.84 12.21
N ASN A 185 -15.57 -11.79 12.77
CA ASN A 185 -14.99 -13.02 13.31
C ASN A 185 -14.26 -13.83 12.22
N GLU A 186 -14.77 -13.80 10.98
CA GLU A 186 -14.13 -14.47 9.85
C GLU A 186 -12.73 -13.88 9.57
N TYR A 187 -12.57 -12.54 9.63
CA TYR A 187 -11.26 -11.93 9.50
C TYR A 187 -10.30 -12.39 10.61
N VAL A 188 -10.78 -12.48 11.85
CA VAL A 188 -10.00 -13.00 13.00
C VAL A 188 -9.58 -14.47 12.76
N GLU A 189 -10.49 -15.31 12.26
CA GLU A 189 -10.22 -16.72 11.98
C GLU A 189 -9.22 -16.92 10.83
N ASN A 190 -9.23 -16.02 9.84
CA ASN A 190 -8.38 -16.05 8.65
C ASN A 190 -7.02 -15.36 8.84
N ASN A 191 -6.73 -14.78 10.01
CA ASN A 191 -5.49 -14.06 10.27
C ASN A 191 -4.80 -14.50 11.56
N GLU A 192 -3.48 -14.34 11.60
CA GLU A 192 -2.65 -14.59 12.79
C GLU A 192 -2.46 -13.27 13.56
N LEU A 193 -3.54 -12.68 14.07
CA LEU A 193 -3.53 -11.31 14.62
C LEU A 193 -2.49 -11.07 15.73
N GLY A 194 -2.20 -12.09 16.55
CA GLY A 194 -1.14 -12.00 17.56
C GLY A 194 0.24 -11.82 16.93
N GLN A 195 0.56 -12.60 15.90
CA GLN A 195 1.84 -12.48 15.19
C GLN A 195 1.92 -11.17 14.40
N ILE A 196 0.81 -10.75 13.78
CA ILE A 196 0.72 -9.47 13.07
C ILE A 196 1.00 -8.31 14.03
N ALA A 197 0.38 -8.31 15.22
CA ALA A 197 0.56 -7.26 16.22
C ALA A 197 1.99 -7.19 16.80
N ASP A 198 2.77 -8.28 16.73
CA ASP A 198 4.19 -8.29 17.10
C ASP A 198 5.10 -7.65 16.02
N ILE A 199 4.57 -7.40 14.81
CA ILE A 199 5.31 -6.89 13.65
C ILE A 199 4.98 -5.43 13.33
N VAL A 200 3.69 -5.09 13.33
CA VAL A 200 3.19 -3.77 12.91
C VAL A 200 3.19 -2.79 14.08
N ASP A 201 3.35 -1.49 13.80
CA ASP A 201 3.26 -0.44 14.81
C ASP A 201 1.86 -0.34 15.42
N TRP A 202 0.82 -0.48 14.59
CA TRP A 202 -0.55 -0.64 15.03
C TRP A 202 -1.46 -1.22 13.93
N ILE A 203 -2.69 -1.56 14.33
CA ILE A 203 -3.75 -2.07 13.47
C ILE A 203 -4.91 -1.07 13.44
N ASN A 204 -5.29 -0.60 12.26
CA ASN A 204 -6.48 0.20 12.02
C ASN A 204 -7.68 -0.74 11.79
N ILE A 205 -8.49 -0.97 12.83
CA ILE A 205 -9.66 -1.87 12.70
C ILE A 205 -10.80 -1.12 12.00
N MET A 206 -11.26 -1.64 10.86
CA MET A 206 -12.36 -1.07 10.07
C MET A 206 -13.71 -1.36 10.71
N THR A 207 -13.99 -0.72 11.85
CA THR A 207 -15.22 -0.91 12.63
C THR A 207 -16.40 -0.09 12.07
N TYR A 208 -16.63 -0.22 10.77
CA TYR A 208 -17.70 0.40 10.00
C TYR A 208 -18.17 -0.59 8.91
N ASP A 209 -19.07 -0.16 8.03
CA ASP A 209 -19.63 -0.97 6.93
C ASP A 209 -20.29 -2.31 7.33
N PHE A 210 -20.69 -2.45 8.59
CA PHE A 210 -21.43 -3.62 9.07
C PHE A 210 -22.75 -3.87 8.34
N ASN A 211 -23.36 -2.81 7.77
CA ASN A 211 -24.57 -2.87 6.96
C ASN A 211 -24.51 -1.80 5.86
N GLY A 212 -25.08 -2.10 4.70
CA GLY A 212 -25.14 -1.22 3.53
C GLY A 212 -26.43 -1.41 2.73
N ALA A 213 -26.61 -0.62 1.67
CA ALA A 213 -27.80 -0.58 0.82
C ALA A 213 -27.73 -1.57 -0.36
#